data_AF-A0A0A0JZS2-F1
#
_entry.id   AF-A0A0A0JZS2-F1
#
_cell.length_a   1.000
_cell.length_b   1.000
_cell.length_c   1.000
_cell.angle_alpha   90.00
_cell.angle_beta   90.00
_cell.angle_gamma   90.00
#
_symmetry.space_group_name_H-M   'P 1'
#
loop_
_entity.id
_entity.type
_entity.pdbx_description
1 polymer ?
#
loop_
_entity_poly.entity_id
_entity_poly.type
_entity_poly.pdbx_seq_one_letter_code
_entity_poly.pdbx_strand_id
1 'polypeptide(L)'
;MSARDHDDSTRPRTGRRLRILLLALAMLAPAALGWVGPATAASTALPTPTSLRVSTFTDPAVLAERLGDVPAASVPAVLAAAGDAFLVRVSLFDGLSPAAYRSDQAVVLSATGPGTLSSTVATMQAGVSSQTFTVSYSAPSPDVRATATVGKGSKSLSATGDPFRVETHLRFLAGEDTSLRSGTAGSDGAGCAVVDRAHPVCGRILLPQGATGGVALSLGDCPATAPCRRGGLVTQLIADLDPSVYDRTRPATMVLVCDKSLCGSGGLRSVVPLWSQDATGDLTPVPSCAAKNVIDAGLEYCADYVSSSRDGAGDSLIHVLFFKDVRGSI
;
A
#
# COMPACT_ATOMS: atom_id res chain seq x y z
N MET A 1 47.73 17.75 -40.70
CA MET A 1 47.64 17.93 -42.17
C MET A 1 46.85 16.73 -42.68
N SER A 2 45.67 16.77 -43.30
CA SER A 2 44.89 17.78 -44.04
C SER A 2 43.45 17.18 -44.08
N ALA A 3 42.41 17.81 -43.54
CA ALA A 3 41.51 18.81 -44.15
C ALA A 3 40.79 18.36 -45.45
N ARG A 4 39.45 18.27 -45.39
CA ARG A 4 38.39 18.83 -46.29
C ARG A 4 37.09 18.01 -46.14
N ASP A 5 35.92 18.54 -45.77
CA ASP A 5 35.05 19.65 -46.24
C ASP A 5 34.08 19.31 -47.38
N HIS A 6 32.85 19.83 -47.21
CA HIS A 6 31.73 20.08 -48.17
C HIS A 6 30.79 18.91 -48.49
N ASP A 7 29.48 19.09 -48.70
CA ASP A 7 28.51 20.19 -48.60
C ASP A 7 27.11 19.51 -48.62
N ASP A 8 26.14 19.94 -47.81
CA ASP A 8 25.00 20.82 -48.17
C ASP A 8 24.01 20.25 -49.23
N SER A 9 22.71 20.35 -48.92
CA SER A 9 21.66 20.79 -49.84
C SER A 9 20.24 20.36 -49.44
N THR A 10 19.47 21.37 -49.01
CA THR A 10 18.06 21.67 -49.37
C THR A 10 16.86 21.02 -48.65
N ARG A 11 16.19 21.87 -47.84
CA ARG A 11 14.72 21.94 -47.71
C ARG A 11 14.12 22.61 -48.95
N PRO A 12 12.84 22.38 -49.31
CA PRO A 12 11.80 23.40 -49.03
C PRO A 12 10.37 22.80 -48.82
N ARG A 13 9.55 23.32 -47.88
CA ARG A 13 8.46 24.32 -48.00
C ARG A 13 7.01 23.79 -48.22
N THR A 14 6.18 24.16 -47.24
CA THR A 14 4.83 24.77 -47.33
C THR A 14 3.68 24.07 -48.06
N GLY A 15 2.58 23.88 -47.33
CA GLY A 15 1.22 23.79 -47.87
C GLY A 15 0.17 24.22 -46.83
N ARG A 16 -0.33 25.45 -46.97
CA ARG A 16 -1.36 26.10 -46.15
C ARG A 16 -2.68 26.06 -46.93
N ARG A 17 -3.82 26.11 -46.22
CA ARG A 17 -5.21 26.46 -46.64
C ARG A 17 -6.17 25.27 -46.79
N LEU A 18 -7.21 25.15 -45.96
CA LEU A 18 -8.49 25.89 -45.90
C LEU A 18 -9.55 25.25 -46.83
N ARG A 19 -10.67 24.74 -46.28
CA ARG A 19 -12.04 25.12 -46.68
C ARG A 19 -13.13 24.43 -45.83
N ILE A 20 -14.01 25.30 -45.35
CA ILE A 20 -15.34 25.13 -44.78
C ILE A 20 -16.32 24.68 -45.87
N LEU A 21 -17.30 23.79 -45.58
CA LEU A 21 -18.68 23.99 -46.06
C LEU A 21 -19.72 23.17 -45.28
N LEU A 22 -20.75 23.91 -44.86
CA LEU A 22 -22.03 23.56 -44.25
C LEU A 22 -22.84 22.49 -45.02
N LEU A 23 -23.66 21.73 -44.29
CA LEU A 23 -25.04 21.50 -44.70
C LEU A 23 -25.97 21.29 -43.49
N ALA A 24 -27.03 22.08 -43.47
CA ALA A 24 -28.10 22.07 -42.48
C ALA A 24 -29.16 21.02 -42.84
N LEU A 25 -29.74 20.37 -41.84
CA LEU A 25 -31.06 19.76 -41.98
C LEU A 25 -31.88 20.09 -40.72
N ALA A 26 -32.87 20.95 -40.93
CA ALA A 26 -33.88 21.33 -39.95
C ALA A 26 -34.98 20.25 -39.92
N MET A 27 -35.29 19.72 -38.74
CA MET A 27 -36.53 19.01 -38.46
C MET A 27 -37.20 19.72 -37.28
N LEU A 28 -38.35 20.34 -37.58
CA LEU A 28 -39.24 20.96 -36.62
C LEU A 28 -39.87 19.90 -35.71
N ALA A 29 -39.87 20.13 -34.40
CA ALA A 29 -40.79 19.51 -33.45
C ALA A 29 -41.44 20.63 -32.61
N PRO A 30 -42.77 20.61 -32.40
CA PRO A 30 -43.49 21.65 -31.69
C PRO A 30 -43.19 21.60 -30.18
N ALA A 31 -42.62 22.69 -29.66
CA ALA A 31 -42.44 22.91 -28.23
C ALA A 31 -43.81 23.26 -27.60
N ALA A 32 -44.38 22.32 -26.86
CA ALA A 32 -45.41 22.62 -25.89
C ALA A 32 -44.75 23.35 -24.70
N LEU A 33 -44.96 24.66 -24.62
CA LEU A 33 -44.59 25.51 -23.49
C LEU A 33 -45.53 25.19 -22.30
N GLY A 34 -45.24 24.08 -21.61
CA GLY A 34 -45.66 23.90 -20.24
C GLY A 34 -44.83 24.80 -19.35
N TRP A 35 -45.46 25.80 -18.71
CA TRP A 35 -44.86 26.64 -17.70
C TRP A 35 -44.57 25.78 -16.45
N VAL A 36 -43.42 25.11 -16.44
CA VAL A 36 -42.89 24.49 -15.23
C VAL A 36 -42.31 25.65 -14.43
N GLY A 37 -43.07 26.12 -13.44
CA GLY A 37 -42.54 27.06 -12.44
C GLY A 37 -41.25 26.46 -11.83
N PRO A 38 -40.31 27.29 -11.35
CA PRO A 38 -39.14 26.78 -10.68
C PRO A 38 -39.63 25.94 -9.50
N ALA A 39 -39.48 24.62 -9.61
CA ALA A 39 -39.59 23.75 -8.46
C ALA A 39 -38.45 24.18 -7.56
N THR A 40 -38.76 25.02 -6.58
CA THR A 40 -37.95 25.19 -5.38
C THR A 40 -37.86 23.81 -4.77
N ALA A 41 -36.82 23.07 -5.17
CA ALA A 41 -36.44 21.83 -4.52
C ALA A 41 -36.28 22.20 -3.04
N ALA A 42 -37.26 21.82 -2.23
CA ALA A 42 -37.15 21.94 -0.80
C ALA A 42 -35.88 21.17 -0.44
N SER A 43 -34.85 21.91 0.01
CA SER A 43 -33.68 21.30 0.62
C SER A 43 -34.20 20.52 1.82
N THR A 44 -34.42 19.22 1.62
CA THR A 44 -34.76 18.31 2.70
C THR A 44 -33.53 18.25 3.58
N ALA A 45 -33.55 19.05 4.64
CA ALA A 45 -32.47 19.10 5.60
C ALA A 45 -32.16 17.67 6.06
N LEU A 46 -30.88 17.27 5.97
CA LEU A 46 -30.45 15.96 6.42
C LEU A 46 -30.83 15.77 7.90
N PRO A 47 -31.16 14.53 8.31
CA PRO A 47 -31.48 14.23 9.70
C PRO A 47 -30.29 14.56 10.61
N THR A 48 -30.58 14.74 11.91
CA THR A 48 -29.53 14.96 12.90
C THR A 48 -28.78 13.65 13.14
N PRO A 49 -27.43 13.64 13.12
CA PRO A 49 -26.66 12.43 13.34
C PRO A 49 -26.92 11.81 14.72
N THR A 50 -27.11 10.49 14.74
CA THR A 50 -27.21 9.68 15.96
C THR A 50 -26.06 8.68 16.08
N SER A 51 -25.29 8.46 15.01
CA SER A 51 -24.10 7.62 15.01
C SER A 51 -23.02 8.11 14.04
N LEU A 52 -21.81 7.59 14.23
CA LEU A 52 -20.62 7.95 13.47
C LEU A 52 -19.85 6.68 13.09
N ARG A 53 -19.21 6.70 11.92
CA ARG A 53 -18.24 5.67 11.49
C ARG A 53 -16.93 6.33 11.09
N VAL A 54 -15.83 5.67 11.42
CA VAL A 54 -14.47 6.06 11.02
C VAL A 54 -13.92 4.96 10.13
N SER A 55 -13.41 5.34 8.96
CA SER A 55 -12.62 4.45 8.12
C SER A 55 -11.30 5.10 7.76
N THR A 56 -10.25 4.29 7.67
CA THR A 56 -8.90 4.74 7.30
C THR A 56 -8.47 4.05 6.03
N PHE A 57 -7.86 4.80 5.11
CA PHE A 57 -7.36 4.25 3.87
C PHE A 57 -6.19 5.06 3.30
N THR A 58 -5.33 4.42 2.52
CA THR A 58 -4.36 5.15 1.68
C THR A 58 -5.09 5.86 0.56
N ASP A 59 -4.58 7.02 0.14
CA ASP A 59 -5.14 7.76 -0.99
C ASP A 59 -5.18 6.87 -2.25
N PRO A 60 -6.38 6.59 -2.81
CA PRO A 60 -6.50 5.77 -4.02
C PRO A 60 -5.73 6.35 -5.21
N ALA A 61 -5.54 7.66 -5.28
CA ALA A 61 -4.75 8.29 -6.35
C ALA A 61 -3.26 7.92 -6.22
N VAL A 62 -2.73 7.90 -4.98
CA VAL A 62 -1.35 7.45 -4.71
C VAL A 62 -1.20 5.97 -5.06
N LEU A 63 -2.18 5.13 -4.67
CA LEU A 63 -2.15 3.71 -5.03
C LEU A 63 -2.22 3.49 -6.54
N ALA A 64 -3.09 4.21 -7.26
CA ALA A 64 -3.19 4.11 -8.71
C ALA A 64 -1.89 4.55 -9.42
N GLU A 65 -1.25 5.62 -8.95
CA GLU A 65 0.03 6.09 -9.48
C GLU A 65 1.16 5.10 -9.23
N ARG A 66 1.21 4.50 -8.02
CA ARG A 66 2.35 3.71 -7.55
C ARG A 66 2.20 2.20 -7.74
N LEU A 67 0.98 1.69 -7.81
CA LEU A 67 0.64 0.26 -7.80
C LEU A 67 -0.54 -0.04 -8.74
N GLY A 68 -0.77 0.75 -9.80
CA GLY A 68 -1.99 0.69 -10.62
C GLY A 68 -2.32 -0.68 -11.23
N ASP A 69 -1.33 -1.55 -11.43
CA ASP A 69 -1.52 -2.90 -11.95
C ASP A 69 -1.74 -3.97 -10.86
N VAL A 70 -1.55 -3.60 -9.58
CA VAL A 70 -1.78 -4.49 -8.45
C VAL A 70 -3.29 -4.61 -8.17
N PRO A 71 -3.82 -5.84 -8.00
CA PRO A 71 -5.21 -6.02 -7.58
C PRO A 71 -5.53 -5.30 -6.27
N ALA A 72 -6.62 -4.54 -6.23
CA ALA A 72 -6.99 -3.76 -5.04
C ALA A 72 -7.18 -4.62 -3.76
N ALA A 73 -7.54 -5.89 -3.91
CA ALA A 73 -7.67 -6.82 -2.78
C ALA A 73 -6.31 -7.23 -2.16
N SER A 74 -5.21 -7.10 -2.91
CA SER A 74 -3.85 -7.35 -2.42
C SER A 74 -3.26 -6.18 -1.64
N VAL A 75 -3.89 -5.00 -1.67
CA VAL A 75 -3.39 -3.81 -0.98
C VAL A 75 -4.13 -3.68 0.36
N PRO A 76 -3.41 -3.52 1.49
CA PRO A 76 -4.07 -3.26 2.77
C PRO A 76 -4.82 -1.93 2.72
N ALA A 77 -5.86 -1.78 3.55
CA ALA A 77 -6.64 -0.54 3.60
C ALA A 77 -5.75 0.69 3.77
N VAL A 78 -4.79 0.62 4.70
CA VAL A 78 -3.71 1.60 4.88
C VAL A 78 -2.37 0.94 4.57
N LEU A 79 -1.67 1.50 3.60
CA LEU A 79 -0.27 1.28 3.26
C LEU A 79 0.47 2.60 3.48
N ALA A 80 1.15 2.73 4.62
CA ALA A 80 1.86 3.94 5.04
C ALA A 80 3.00 3.59 6.01
N ALA A 81 4.14 4.27 5.91
CA ALA A 81 5.15 4.29 6.96
C ALA A 81 4.95 5.44 7.95
N ALA A 82 5.72 5.46 9.03
CA ALA A 82 5.72 6.55 9.99
C ALA A 82 6.00 7.90 9.28
N GLY A 83 5.10 8.86 9.46
CA GLY A 83 5.15 10.18 8.82
C GLY A 83 4.43 10.26 7.46
N ASP A 84 4.14 9.13 6.81
CA ASP A 84 3.40 9.12 5.54
C ASP A 84 1.94 9.53 5.74
N ALA A 85 1.40 10.17 4.72
CA ALA A 85 0.00 10.60 4.70
C ALA A 85 -0.95 9.43 4.40
N PHE A 86 -2.05 9.39 5.13
CA PHE A 86 -3.21 8.55 4.86
C PHE A 86 -4.49 9.34 5.12
N LEU A 87 -5.63 8.76 4.73
CA LEU A 87 -6.93 9.39 4.80
C LEU A 87 -7.76 8.79 5.94
N VAL A 88 -8.39 9.67 6.73
CA VAL A 88 -9.40 9.31 7.73
C VAL A 88 -10.73 9.88 7.24
N ARG A 89 -11.70 9.01 6.95
CA ARG A 89 -13.06 9.40 6.61
C ARG A 89 -13.97 9.26 7.83
N VAL A 90 -14.66 10.34 8.14
CA VAL A 90 -15.70 10.39 9.15
C VAL A 90 -17.04 10.46 8.44
N SER A 91 -17.93 9.52 8.75
CA SER A 91 -19.27 9.44 8.16
C SER A 91 -20.34 9.44 9.26
N LEU A 92 -21.39 10.24 9.06
CA LEU A 92 -22.45 10.50 10.03
C LEU A 92 -23.76 9.86 9.55
N PHE A 93 -24.47 9.22 10.48
CA PHE A 93 -25.70 8.50 10.18
C PHE A 93 -26.80 8.77 11.21
N ASP A 94 -28.04 8.65 10.76
CA ASP A 94 -29.22 8.45 11.58
C ASP A 94 -29.80 7.06 11.27
N GLY A 95 -29.56 6.10 12.17
CA GLY A 95 -29.72 4.69 11.85
C GLY A 95 -28.84 4.27 10.67
N LEU A 96 -29.46 3.92 9.54
CA LEU A 96 -28.76 3.53 8.30
C LEU A 96 -28.74 4.66 7.26
N SER A 97 -29.43 5.76 7.50
CA SER A 97 -29.53 6.88 6.56
C SER A 97 -28.40 7.89 6.79
N PRO A 98 -27.82 8.49 5.73
CA PRO A 98 -26.88 9.59 5.88
C PRO A 98 -27.49 10.75 6.68
N ALA A 99 -26.70 11.32 7.59
CA ALA A 99 -27.11 12.44 8.45
C ALA A 99 -26.05 13.54 8.43
N ALA A 100 -26.40 14.77 8.80
CA ALA A 100 -25.43 15.86 8.88
C ALA A 100 -25.81 16.89 9.94
N TYR A 101 -24.80 17.56 10.49
CA TYR A 101 -25.02 18.72 11.34
C TYR A 101 -25.39 19.95 10.50
N ARG A 102 -26.20 20.84 11.07
CA ARG A 102 -26.62 22.09 10.41
C ARG A 102 -25.58 23.20 10.45
N SER A 103 -24.56 23.05 11.28
CA SER A 103 -23.43 23.98 11.39
C SER A 103 -22.13 23.18 11.38
N ASP A 104 -21.04 23.85 11.06
CA ASP A 104 -19.70 23.27 11.12
C ASP A 104 -19.44 22.66 12.49
N GLN A 105 -18.82 21.49 12.50
CA GLN A 105 -18.42 20.79 13.71
C GLN A 105 -16.91 20.64 13.78
N ALA A 106 -16.36 20.82 14.97
CA ALA A 106 -15.02 20.36 15.25
C ALA A 106 -15.03 18.82 15.31
N VAL A 107 -14.09 18.20 14.59
CA VAL A 107 -13.78 16.78 14.64
C VAL A 107 -12.47 16.64 15.39
N VAL A 108 -12.52 16.03 16.58
CA VAL A 108 -11.32 15.68 17.32
C VAL A 108 -10.86 14.31 16.85
N LEU A 109 -9.65 14.23 16.31
CA LEU A 109 -9.01 13.01 15.86
C LEU A 109 -7.95 12.56 16.86
N SER A 110 -7.93 11.27 17.16
CA SER A 110 -6.89 10.64 17.98
C SER A 110 -6.56 9.25 17.45
N ALA A 111 -5.46 8.66 17.89
CA ALA A 111 -5.10 7.29 17.53
C ALA A 111 -4.54 6.52 18.73
N THR A 112 -4.67 5.20 18.71
CA THR A 112 -3.97 4.31 19.66
C THR A 112 -2.49 4.17 19.30
N GLY A 113 -1.70 3.62 20.23
CA GLY A 113 -0.29 3.28 20.00
C GLY A 113 0.72 4.34 20.47
N PRO A 114 2.02 4.17 20.13
CA PRO A 114 3.11 5.00 20.65
C PRO A 114 3.26 6.37 19.97
N GLY A 115 2.63 6.58 18.81
CA GLY A 115 2.69 7.81 18.03
C GLY A 115 1.46 8.71 18.19
N THR A 116 1.48 9.80 17.44
CA THR A 116 0.39 10.79 17.39
C THR A 116 0.00 11.10 15.95
N LEU A 117 -1.25 11.49 15.74
CA LEU A 117 -1.71 12.02 14.45
C LEU A 117 -1.20 13.44 14.22
N SER A 118 -0.84 13.78 12.99
CA SER A 118 -0.38 15.13 12.61
C SER A 118 -1.47 16.21 12.72
N SER A 119 -2.74 15.82 12.69
CA SER A 119 -3.88 16.69 12.99
C SER A 119 -4.78 16.03 14.02
N THR A 120 -5.02 16.73 15.13
CA THR A 120 -5.88 16.29 16.22
C THR A 120 -7.23 17.00 16.24
N VAL A 121 -7.38 18.12 15.51
CA VAL A 121 -8.63 18.84 15.38
C VAL A 121 -8.79 19.30 13.93
N ALA A 122 -9.91 18.93 13.32
CA ALA A 122 -10.32 19.35 11.98
C ALA A 122 -11.75 19.88 12.00
N THR A 123 -12.20 20.45 10.88
CA THR A 123 -13.58 20.96 10.76
C THR A 123 -14.36 20.15 9.74
N MET A 124 -15.46 19.55 10.20
CA MET A 124 -16.48 18.97 9.33
C MET A 124 -17.49 20.05 8.93
N GLN A 125 -17.67 20.26 7.63
CA GLN A 125 -18.53 21.31 7.11
C GLN A 125 -20.02 21.02 7.36
N ALA A 126 -20.80 22.08 7.57
CA ALA A 126 -22.24 21.99 7.71
C ALA A 126 -22.90 21.30 6.49
N GLY A 127 -23.92 20.49 6.75
CA GLY A 127 -24.69 19.80 5.71
C GLY A 127 -23.97 18.62 5.03
N VAL A 128 -22.76 18.28 5.47
CA VAL A 128 -21.99 17.14 4.93
C VAL A 128 -22.16 15.90 5.80
N SER A 129 -22.50 14.77 5.18
CA SER A 129 -22.66 13.48 5.87
C SER A 129 -21.38 12.64 5.92
N SER A 130 -20.39 12.97 5.10
CA SER A 130 -19.09 12.29 5.11
C SER A 130 -17.98 13.24 4.68
N GLN A 131 -16.90 13.30 5.44
CA GLN A 131 -15.74 14.12 5.12
C GLN A 131 -14.45 13.34 5.37
N THR A 132 -13.47 13.56 4.50
CA THR A 132 -12.17 12.91 4.55
C THR A 132 -11.11 13.91 4.97
N PHE A 133 -10.23 13.50 5.87
CA PHE A 133 -9.13 14.28 6.40
C PHE A 133 -7.81 13.60 6.04
N THR A 134 -6.84 14.36 5.55
CA THR A 134 -5.49 13.87 5.34
C THR A 134 -4.72 14.03 6.64
N VAL A 135 -4.15 12.94 7.15
CA VAL A 135 -3.36 12.90 8.38
C VAL A 135 -2.12 12.03 8.16
N SER A 136 -1.20 12.04 9.11
CA SER A 136 -0.08 11.10 9.18
C SER A 136 0.11 10.67 10.63
N TYR A 137 0.82 9.56 10.86
CA TYR A 137 1.07 9.02 12.21
C TYR A 137 2.57 8.92 12.46
N SER A 138 3.02 9.36 13.64
CA SER A 138 4.43 9.69 13.88
C SER A 138 5.35 8.52 14.24
N ALA A 139 4.83 7.31 14.42
CA ALA A 139 5.62 6.17 14.88
C ALA A 139 5.16 4.87 14.21
N PRO A 140 6.05 3.89 13.99
CA PRO A 140 5.64 2.57 13.54
C PRO A 140 4.80 1.87 14.62
N SER A 141 3.81 1.11 14.20
CA SER A 141 2.98 0.30 15.09
C SER A 141 2.13 -0.71 14.30
N PRO A 142 2.01 -1.96 14.78
CA PRO A 142 1.23 -2.98 14.10
C PRO A 142 -0.29 -2.93 14.37
N ASP A 143 -0.75 -2.08 15.30
CA ASP A 143 -2.16 -2.00 15.73
C ASP A 143 -2.59 -0.55 16.04
N VAL A 144 -2.56 0.31 15.01
CA VAL A 144 -3.05 1.68 15.08
C VAL A 144 -4.55 1.71 14.80
N ARG A 145 -5.32 2.44 15.62
CA ARG A 145 -6.75 2.66 15.43
C ARG A 145 -7.07 4.13 15.52
N ALA A 146 -7.59 4.71 14.45
CA ALA A 146 -8.03 6.10 14.43
C ALA A 146 -9.40 6.24 15.10
N THR A 147 -9.55 7.24 15.96
CA THR A 147 -10.80 7.58 16.63
C THR A 147 -11.19 9.00 16.25
N ALA A 148 -12.46 9.23 15.97
CA ALA A 148 -13.01 10.55 15.71
C ALA A 148 -14.14 10.84 16.69
N THR A 149 -14.14 12.04 17.25
CA THR A 149 -15.23 12.57 18.08
C THR A 149 -15.78 13.84 17.46
N VAL A 150 -17.10 13.93 17.31
CA VAL A 150 -17.80 15.07 16.68
C VAL A 150 -18.96 15.52 17.55
N GLY A 151 -19.26 16.81 17.57
CA GLY A 151 -20.31 17.39 18.41
C GLY A 151 -19.79 17.84 19.78
N LYS A 152 -20.70 18.21 20.69
CA LYS A 152 -20.35 18.77 22.01
C LYS A 152 -21.23 18.22 23.12
N GLY A 153 -20.65 18.11 24.32
CA GLY A 153 -21.36 17.71 25.54
C GLY A 153 -22.03 16.35 25.40
N SER A 154 -23.25 16.21 25.91
CA SER A 154 -24.03 14.96 25.86
C SER A 154 -24.47 14.54 24.46
N LYS A 155 -24.22 15.35 23.43
CA LYS A 155 -24.51 15.05 22.01
C LYS A 155 -23.26 14.72 21.20
N SER A 156 -22.11 14.51 21.86
CA SER A 156 -20.90 14.09 21.16
C SER A 156 -21.05 12.65 20.68
N LEU A 157 -20.73 12.41 19.42
CA LEU A 157 -20.59 11.08 18.84
C LEU A 157 -19.11 10.72 18.76
N SER A 158 -18.77 9.48 19.08
CA SER A 158 -17.41 8.98 18.98
C SER A 158 -17.42 7.58 18.37
N ALA A 159 -16.46 7.30 17.49
CA ALA A 159 -16.21 5.95 17.01
C ALA A 159 -14.73 5.76 16.71
N THR A 160 -14.32 4.50 16.79
CA THR A 160 -12.98 4.02 16.47
C THR A 160 -13.06 3.15 15.22
N GLY A 161 -12.15 3.37 14.28
CA GLY A 161 -12.04 2.58 13.06
C GLY A 161 -11.37 1.22 13.29
N ASP A 162 -11.29 0.46 12.21
CA ASP A 162 -10.59 -0.81 12.16
C ASP A 162 -9.08 -0.62 12.40
N PRO A 163 -8.38 -1.64 12.92
CA PRO A 163 -6.95 -1.57 13.12
C PRO A 163 -6.22 -1.56 11.77
N PHE A 164 -5.13 -0.82 11.72
CA PHE A 164 -4.22 -0.82 10.59
C PHE A 164 -2.76 -0.72 11.07
N ARG A 165 -1.84 -0.96 10.15
CA ARG A 165 -0.40 -0.91 10.43
C ARG A 165 0.20 0.38 9.93
N VAL A 166 1.18 0.87 10.68
CA VAL A 166 2.10 1.92 10.23
C VAL A 166 3.48 1.30 10.22
N GLU A 167 4.07 1.24 9.05
CA GLU A 167 5.33 0.56 8.80
C GLU A 167 6.52 1.42 9.27
N THR A 168 7.63 0.77 9.62
CA THR A 168 8.90 1.45 9.91
C THR A 168 9.49 2.03 8.64
N HIS A 169 9.40 1.27 7.55
CA HIS A 169 9.82 1.67 6.21
C HIS A 169 8.76 1.26 5.18
N LEU A 170 8.55 2.13 4.19
CA LEU A 170 7.76 1.86 3.01
C LEU A 170 8.47 2.48 1.82
N ARG A 171 8.65 1.69 0.76
CA ARG A 171 9.26 2.16 -0.47
C ARG A 171 8.47 1.66 -1.66
N PHE A 172 8.27 2.57 -2.62
CA PHE A 172 7.75 2.24 -3.93
C PHE A 172 8.88 2.16 -4.94
N LEU A 173 8.85 1.13 -5.77
CA LEU A 173 9.79 0.87 -6.85
C LEU A 173 9.01 0.70 -8.16
N ALA A 174 9.64 1.04 -9.28
CA ALA A 174 9.14 0.59 -10.57
C ALA A 174 9.41 -0.92 -10.71
N GLY A 175 8.53 -1.67 -11.38
CA GLY A 175 8.69 -3.12 -11.53
C GLY A 175 9.93 -3.53 -12.32
N GLU A 176 10.43 -2.64 -13.17
CA GLU A 176 11.68 -2.81 -13.93
C GLU A 176 12.95 -2.38 -13.17
N ASP A 177 12.83 -1.91 -11.91
CA ASP A 177 13.97 -1.45 -11.12
C ASP A 177 15.04 -2.55 -10.98
N THR A 178 16.28 -2.21 -11.35
CA THR A 178 17.41 -3.16 -11.35
C THR A 178 17.76 -3.72 -9.97
N SER A 179 17.40 -3.02 -8.88
CA SER A 179 17.59 -3.48 -7.52
C SER A 179 16.71 -4.69 -7.18
N LEU A 180 15.53 -4.80 -7.80
CA LEU A 180 14.67 -5.98 -7.70
C LEU A 180 15.33 -7.19 -8.35
N ARG A 181 15.99 -7.01 -9.49
CA ARG A 181 16.61 -8.12 -10.26
C ARG A 181 17.88 -8.68 -9.63
N SER A 182 18.56 -7.88 -8.81
CA SER A 182 19.83 -8.23 -8.17
C SER A 182 19.69 -8.56 -6.68
N GLY A 183 18.48 -8.47 -6.11
CA GLY A 183 18.25 -8.77 -4.70
C GLY A 183 18.71 -7.65 -3.76
N THR A 184 18.97 -6.45 -4.27
CA THR A 184 19.43 -5.30 -3.47
C THR A 184 18.27 -4.38 -3.04
N ALA A 185 17.04 -4.68 -3.45
CA ALA A 185 15.85 -4.06 -2.91
C ALA A 185 15.60 -4.59 -1.48
N GLY A 186 16.02 -3.83 -0.48
CA GLY A 186 15.84 -4.15 0.95
C GLY A 186 14.63 -3.45 1.53
N SER A 187 14.01 -4.08 2.52
CA SER A 187 12.84 -3.56 3.20
C SER A 187 13.13 -2.37 4.11
N ASP A 188 14.40 -2.17 4.48
CA ASP A 188 14.96 -0.96 5.08
C ASP A 188 15.24 0.18 4.08
N GLY A 189 15.02 -0.06 2.77
CA GLY A 189 15.37 0.84 1.68
C GLY A 189 16.85 0.82 1.28
N ALA A 190 17.72 0.15 2.05
CA ALA A 190 19.17 0.10 1.85
C ALA A 190 19.68 -1.29 1.45
N GLY A 191 18.79 -2.21 1.10
CA GLY A 191 19.20 -3.56 0.71
C GLY A 191 19.66 -4.38 1.90
N CYS A 192 19.12 -4.17 3.10
CA CYS A 192 19.60 -4.82 4.32
C CYS A 192 21.10 -4.60 4.53
N ALA A 193 21.55 -3.36 4.32
CA ALA A 193 22.96 -3.01 4.47
C ALA A 193 23.42 -3.09 5.93
N VAL A 194 22.47 -2.95 6.87
CA VAL A 194 22.72 -3.05 8.31
C VAL A 194 21.79 -4.12 8.88
N VAL A 195 22.37 -5.25 9.26
CA VAL A 195 21.70 -6.27 10.08
C VAL A 195 22.61 -6.48 11.28
N ASP A 196 22.09 -6.11 12.46
CA ASP A 196 22.83 -6.14 13.71
C ASP A 196 21.85 -6.35 14.87
N ARG A 197 22.36 -6.35 16.11
CA ARG A 197 21.52 -6.53 17.30
C ARG A 197 20.40 -5.48 17.45
N ALA A 198 20.59 -4.26 16.93
CA ALA A 198 19.60 -3.19 16.99
C ALA A 198 18.59 -3.28 15.84
N HIS A 199 19.00 -3.86 14.70
CA HIS A 199 18.20 -4.08 13.50
C HIS A 199 18.26 -5.58 13.12
N PRO A 200 17.67 -6.47 13.95
CA PRO A 200 18.01 -7.89 13.91
C PRO A 200 17.39 -8.67 12.76
N VAL A 201 16.47 -8.06 12.01
CA VAL A 201 15.81 -8.67 10.86
C VAL A 201 15.69 -7.67 9.74
N CYS A 202 15.93 -8.11 8.51
CA CYS A 202 15.61 -7.36 7.31
C CYS A 202 15.24 -8.32 6.18
N GLY A 203 14.48 -7.87 5.20
CA GLY A 203 14.10 -8.67 4.03
C GLY A 203 14.63 -8.05 2.74
N ARG A 204 15.22 -8.87 1.88
CA ARG A 204 15.59 -8.50 0.51
C ARG A 204 14.65 -9.16 -0.46
N ILE A 205 14.31 -8.45 -1.52
CA ILE A 205 13.47 -8.97 -2.60
C ILE A 205 14.31 -9.17 -3.86
N LEU A 206 14.22 -10.38 -4.40
CA LEU A 206 14.79 -10.77 -5.69
C LEU A 206 13.64 -11.17 -6.63
N LEU A 207 13.38 -10.32 -7.61
CA LEU A 207 12.47 -10.54 -8.73
C LEU A 207 13.30 -10.58 -10.03
N PRO A 208 13.87 -11.74 -10.43
CA PRO A 208 14.79 -11.82 -11.56
C PRO A 208 14.19 -11.29 -12.88
N GLN A 209 12.87 -11.41 -13.04
CA GLN A 209 12.14 -10.95 -14.22
C GLN A 209 11.55 -9.54 -14.05
N GLY A 210 11.67 -8.92 -12.87
CA GLY A 210 10.96 -7.70 -12.49
C GLY A 210 9.52 -7.99 -12.03
N ALA A 211 8.67 -6.97 -11.97
CA ALA A 211 7.23 -7.08 -11.75
C ALA A 211 6.46 -6.38 -12.88
N THR A 212 5.17 -6.71 -13.00
CA THR A 212 4.25 -5.92 -13.82
C THR A 212 3.83 -4.70 -13.00
N GLY A 213 4.06 -3.49 -13.52
CA GLY A 213 3.71 -2.27 -12.81
C GLY A 213 4.61 -1.95 -11.62
N GLY A 214 4.10 -1.18 -10.66
CA GLY A 214 4.87 -0.76 -9.49
C GLY A 214 4.89 -1.79 -8.37
N VAL A 215 5.88 -1.67 -7.49
CA VAL A 215 6.15 -2.56 -6.37
C VAL A 215 6.19 -1.75 -5.09
N ALA A 216 5.50 -2.21 -4.04
CA ALA A 216 5.68 -1.71 -2.69
C ALA A 216 6.45 -2.73 -1.85
N LEU A 217 7.48 -2.25 -1.17
CA LEU A 217 8.27 -3.01 -0.22
C LEU A 217 8.22 -2.29 1.13
N SER A 218 7.79 -2.98 2.17
CA SER A 218 7.71 -2.42 3.52
C SER A 218 8.35 -3.31 4.58
N LEU A 219 8.72 -2.68 5.68
CA LEU A 219 9.21 -3.29 6.90
C LEU A 219 8.47 -2.70 8.09
N GLY A 220 7.88 -3.54 8.92
CA GLY A 220 7.19 -3.10 10.13
C GLY A 220 7.36 -4.05 11.29
N ASP A 221 6.91 -3.59 12.45
CA ASP A 221 6.96 -4.40 13.66
C ASP A 221 6.07 -5.63 13.55
N CYS A 222 6.57 -6.75 14.06
CA CYS A 222 5.73 -7.90 14.20
C CYS A 222 4.74 -7.73 15.38
N PRO A 223 3.43 -7.98 15.18
CA PRO A 223 2.45 -7.86 16.27
C PRO A 223 2.80 -8.79 17.42
N ALA A 224 2.55 -8.33 18.64
CA ALA A 224 2.71 -9.16 19.84
C ALA A 224 1.82 -10.42 19.84
N THR A 225 0.74 -10.42 19.06
CA THR A 225 -0.18 -11.55 18.90
C THR A 225 0.22 -12.52 17.80
N ALA A 226 1.21 -12.17 16.96
CA ALA A 226 1.66 -13.02 15.86
C ALA A 226 2.73 -14.03 16.32
N PRO A 227 2.89 -15.16 15.63
CA PRO A 227 3.82 -16.23 16.05
C PRO A 227 5.30 -15.95 15.74
N CYS A 228 5.65 -14.74 15.29
CA CYS A 228 7.02 -14.32 15.03
C CYS A 228 7.86 -14.20 16.29
N ARG A 229 9.18 -14.17 16.11
CA ARG A 229 10.08 -13.92 17.23
C ARG A 229 9.83 -12.55 17.82
N ARG A 230 9.95 -12.46 19.15
CA ARG A 230 9.89 -11.18 19.86
C ARG A 230 10.99 -10.25 19.37
N GLY A 231 10.62 -9.03 18.96
CA GLY A 231 11.54 -8.09 18.33
C GLY A 231 11.85 -8.40 16.86
N GLY A 232 11.17 -9.40 16.29
CA GLY A 232 11.19 -9.66 14.86
C GLY A 232 10.43 -8.59 14.09
N LEU A 233 10.80 -8.44 12.83
CA LEU A 233 10.16 -7.53 11.90
C LEU A 233 9.47 -8.32 10.79
N VAL A 234 8.49 -7.69 10.17
CA VAL A 234 7.72 -8.26 9.06
C VAL A 234 8.06 -7.49 7.80
N THR A 235 8.61 -8.19 6.81
CA THR A 235 8.80 -7.65 5.47
C THR A 235 7.57 -7.97 4.62
N GLN A 236 7.07 -7.00 3.86
CA GLN A 236 5.98 -7.22 2.92
C GLN A 236 6.36 -6.74 1.53
N LEU A 237 5.99 -7.54 0.54
CA LEU A 237 6.06 -7.22 -0.88
C LEU A 237 4.63 -7.21 -1.44
N ILE A 238 4.28 -6.12 -2.11
CA ILE A 238 3.07 -6.00 -2.91
C ILE A 238 3.51 -5.69 -4.34
N ALA A 239 3.21 -6.60 -5.28
CA ALA A 239 3.61 -6.51 -6.67
C ALA A 239 2.72 -7.40 -7.55
N ASP A 240 2.36 -6.95 -8.75
CA ASP A 240 1.73 -7.86 -9.71
C ASP A 240 2.81 -8.74 -10.37
N LEU A 241 2.83 -10.02 -9.98
CA LEU A 241 3.76 -11.01 -10.52
C LEU A 241 3.10 -11.80 -11.64
N ASP A 242 3.53 -11.55 -12.88
CA ASP A 242 2.97 -12.23 -14.05
C ASP A 242 3.18 -13.77 -13.94
N PRO A 243 2.08 -14.56 -13.89
CA PRO A 243 2.16 -16.02 -13.75
C PRO A 243 2.77 -16.72 -14.98
N SER A 244 2.93 -16.02 -16.10
CA SER A 244 3.63 -16.52 -17.28
C SER A 244 5.16 -16.53 -17.12
N VAL A 245 5.68 -15.72 -16.19
CA VAL A 245 7.13 -15.62 -15.90
C VAL A 245 7.50 -16.12 -14.51
N TYR A 246 6.60 -15.98 -13.53
CA TYR A 246 6.77 -16.52 -12.18
C TYR A 246 5.91 -17.77 -12.01
N ASP A 247 6.60 -18.90 -11.82
CA ASP A 247 5.97 -20.19 -11.58
C ASP A 247 6.79 -20.99 -10.56
N ARG A 248 6.37 -22.23 -10.30
CA ARG A 248 7.05 -23.12 -9.34
C ARG A 248 8.51 -23.44 -9.69
N THR A 249 8.88 -23.36 -10.96
CA THR A 249 10.25 -23.63 -11.46
C THR A 249 11.07 -22.36 -11.69
N ARG A 250 10.39 -21.20 -11.72
CA ARG A 250 10.98 -19.87 -11.84
C ARG A 250 10.41 -18.93 -10.76
N PRO A 251 10.62 -19.23 -9.48
CA PRO A 251 10.01 -18.46 -8.41
C PRO A 251 10.69 -17.10 -8.22
N ALA A 252 9.95 -16.14 -7.67
CA ALA A 252 10.50 -14.99 -6.97
C ALA A 252 11.12 -15.43 -5.64
N THR A 253 12.01 -14.62 -5.07
CA THR A 253 12.70 -14.94 -3.82
C THR A 253 12.69 -13.77 -2.86
N MET A 254 12.37 -14.03 -1.60
CA MET A 254 12.64 -13.14 -0.48
C MET A 254 13.77 -13.75 0.32
N VAL A 255 14.80 -12.97 0.61
CA VAL A 255 15.87 -13.37 1.52
C VAL A 255 15.62 -12.67 2.84
N LEU A 256 15.18 -13.43 3.84
CA LEU A 256 15.05 -12.95 5.21
C LEU A 256 16.43 -13.06 5.87
N VAL A 257 17.04 -11.90 6.14
CA VAL A 257 18.32 -11.78 6.81
C VAL A 257 18.06 -11.57 8.29
N CYS A 258 18.71 -12.37 9.14
CA CYS A 258 18.53 -12.31 10.58
C CYS A 258 19.86 -12.36 11.32
N ASP A 259 20.07 -11.36 12.17
CA ASP A 259 21.23 -11.27 13.05
C ASP A 259 21.34 -12.50 13.96
N LYS A 260 22.56 -13.02 14.11
CA LYS A 260 22.84 -14.22 14.93
C LYS A 260 22.42 -14.07 16.39
N SER A 261 22.32 -12.86 16.94
CA SER A 261 21.89 -12.65 18.32
C SER A 261 20.39 -12.91 18.50
N LEU A 262 19.59 -12.79 17.43
CA LEU A 262 18.16 -13.12 17.43
C LEU A 262 17.91 -14.56 16.94
N CYS A 263 18.58 -14.97 15.86
CA CYS A 263 18.36 -16.27 15.22
C CYS A 263 19.29 -17.39 15.71
N GLY A 264 20.24 -17.08 16.61
CA GLY A 264 21.22 -18.02 17.13
C GLY A 264 22.19 -18.52 16.07
N SER A 265 23.10 -19.40 16.48
CA SER A 265 24.15 -20.02 15.64
C SER A 265 23.85 -21.47 15.26
N GLY A 266 22.62 -21.95 15.47
CA GLY A 266 22.21 -23.32 15.15
C GLY A 266 22.11 -23.61 13.65
N GLY A 267 21.69 -24.82 13.28
CA GLY A 267 21.42 -25.17 11.89
C GLY A 267 20.32 -24.29 11.28
N LEU A 268 20.43 -23.95 9.98
CA LEU A 268 19.49 -23.03 9.32
C LEU A 268 18.03 -23.47 9.42
N ARG A 269 17.76 -24.78 9.45
CA ARG A 269 16.42 -25.35 9.63
C ARG A 269 15.76 -25.03 10.98
N SER A 270 16.52 -24.51 11.95
CA SER A 270 15.97 -24.01 13.23
C SER A 270 15.42 -22.57 13.13
N VAL A 271 15.72 -21.87 12.04
CA VAL A 271 15.20 -20.55 11.72
C VAL A 271 14.00 -20.75 10.80
N VAL A 272 12.80 -20.81 11.38
CA VAL A 272 11.56 -21.09 10.65
C VAL A 272 10.95 -19.78 10.17
N PRO A 273 10.95 -19.48 8.86
CA PRO A 273 10.27 -18.31 8.37
C PRO A 273 8.75 -18.49 8.46
N LEU A 274 8.05 -17.37 8.61
CA LEU A 274 6.60 -17.29 8.66
C LEU A 274 6.09 -16.48 7.47
N TRP A 275 4.90 -16.83 6.96
CA TRP A 275 4.41 -16.31 5.69
C TRP A 275 2.90 -16.12 5.65
N SER A 276 2.47 -15.13 4.87
CA SER A 276 1.09 -14.94 4.44
C SER A 276 1.08 -14.42 3.01
N GLN A 277 0.06 -14.81 2.23
CA GLN A 277 -0.23 -14.19 0.93
C GLN A 277 -1.28 -13.08 1.03
N ASP A 278 -1.91 -12.95 2.20
CA ASP A 278 -2.84 -11.88 2.49
C ASP A 278 -2.06 -10.70 3.09
N ALA A 279 -2.31 -9.48 2.59
CA ALA A 279 -1.64 -8.27 3.07
C ALA A 279 -1.76 -8.05 4.59
N THR A 280 -2.86 -8.51 5.18
CA THR A 280 -3.15 -8.38 6.62
C THR A 280 -3.40 -9.71 7.31
N GLY A 281 -3.25 -10.84 6.62
CA GLY A 281 -3.53 -12.15 7.18
C GLY A 281 -2.49 -12.63 8.19
N ASP A 282 -2.82 -13.77 8.80
CA ASP A 282 -1.97 -14.41 9.79
C ASP A 282 -0.71 -14.97 9.14
N LEU A 283 0.41 -14.85 9.86
CA LEU A 283 1.68 -15.42 9.46
C LEU A 283 1.75 -16.88 9.93
N THR A 284 2.03 -17.79 9.00
CA THR A 284 2.08 -19.23 9.27
C THR A 284 3.44 -19.83 8.90
N PRO A 285 3.89 -20.90 9.58
CA PRO A 285 5.18 -21.53 9.28
C PRO A 285 5.31 -21.97 7.82
N VAL A 286 6.43 -21.61 7.20
CA VAL A 286 6.72 -21.96 5.80
C VAL A 286 7.19 -23.42 5.70
N PRO A 287 6.60 -24.23 4.81
CA PRO A 287 7.11 -25.57 4.52
C PRO A 287 8.47 -25.51 3.81
N SER A 288 9.33 -26.52 4.00
CA SER A 288 10.61 -26.59 3.30
C SER A 288 10.43 -26.98 1.83
N CYS A 289 11.23 -26.41 0.93
CA CYS A 289 11.35 -26.93 -0.44
C CYS A 289 12.15 -28.23 -0.45
N ALA A 290 11.80 -29.19 -1.31
CA ALA A 290 12.59 -30.41 -1.51
C ALA A 290 13.86 -30.15 -2.35
N ALA A 291 13.83 -29.18 -3.26
CA ALA A 291 14.92 -28.85 -4.16
C ALA A 291 15.24 -27.35 -4.18
N LYS A 292 16.46 -27.03 -4.61
CA LYS A 292 16.93 -25.66 -4.77
C LYS A 292 16.14 -24.93 -5.85
N ASN A 293 15.68 -23.71 -5.56
CA ASN A 293 15.01 -22.81 -6.50
C ASN A 293 13.75 -23.41 -7.17
N VAL A 294 13.09 -24.35 -6.50
CA VAL A 294 11.86 -24.99 -6.98
C VAL A 294 10.86 -25.07 -5.83
N ILE A 295 9.62 -24.67 -6.11
CA ILE A 295 8.48 -24.85 -5.19
C ILE A 295 7.82 -26.19 -5.51
N ASP A 296 7.67 -27.02 -4.49
CA ASP A 296 7.11 -28.36 -4.65
C ASP A 296 5.65 -28.32 -5.15
N ALA A 297 5.24 -29.39 -5.84
CA ALA A 297 3.87 -29.53 -6.30
C ALA A 297 2.89 -29.44 -5.11
N GLY A 298 1.82 -28.65 -5.27
CA GLY A 298 0.82 -28.43 -4.22
C GLY A 298 1.17 -27.32 -3.22
N LEU A 299 2.40 -26.80 -3.25
CA LEU A 299 2.78 -25.61 -2.49
C LEU A 299 2.64 -24.35 -3.35
N GLU A 300 2.48 -23.21 -2.68
CA GLU A 300 2.49 -21.88 -3.30
C GLU A 300 3.73 -21.06 -2.91
N TYR A 301 4.39 -21.48 -1.83
CA TYR A 301 5.64 -20.93 -1.33
C TYR A 301 6.37 -22.00 -0.53
N CYS A 302 7.69 -21.87 -0.39
CA CYS A 302 8.48 -22.76 0.46
C CYS A 302 9.83 -22.14 0.84
N ALA A 303 10.43 -22.61 1.93
CA ALA A 303 11.74 -22.21 2.41
C ALA A 303 12.82 -23.07 1.75
N ASP A 304 13.64 -22.45 0.92
CA ASP A 304 14.76 -23.08 0.24
C ASP A 304 15.99 -23.10 1.14
N TYR A 305 16.01 -24.05 2.07
CA TYR A 305 17.16 -24.27 2.95
C TYR A 305 18.41 -24.76 2.20
N VAL A 306 18.30 -25.14 0.92
CA VAL A 306 19.44 -25.53 0.07
C VAL A 306 20.17 -24.28 -0.43
N SER A 307 19.44 -23.22 -0.77
CA SER A 307 20.00 -21.91 -1.10
C SER A 307 20.35 -21.07 0.14
N SER A 308 19.68 -21.32 1.27
CA SER A 308 19.90 -20.58 2.50
C SER A 308 21.33 -20.79 3.03
N SER A 309 21.88 -19.77 3.66
CA SER A 309 23.27 -19.78 4.14
C SER A 309 23.43 -18.97 5.42
N ARG A 310 24.63 -19.01 6.01
CA ARG A 310 25.09 -18.00 6.95
C ARG A 310 26.19 -17.19 6.29
N ASP A 311 26.21 -15.88 6.56
CA ASP A 311 27.31 -15.05 6.11
C ASP A 311 28.54 -15.16 7.03
N GLY A 312 29.58 -14.36 6.73
CA GLY A 312 30.81 -14.32 7.52
C GLY A 312 30.63 -13.75 8.94
N ALA A 313 29.55 -13.00 9.19
CA ALA A 313 29.21 -12.51 10.53
C ALA A 313 28.44 -13.56 11.35
N GLY A 314 27.91 -14.59 10.68
CA GLY A 314 27.11 -15.66 11.26
C GLY A 314 25.61 -15.40 11.16
N ASP A 315 25.19 -14.36 10.44
CA ASP A 315 23.78 -14.01 10.26
C ASP A 315 23.13 -14.98 9.29
N SER A 316 21.86 -15.30 9.54
CA SER A 316 21.11 -16.26 8.71
C SER A 316 20.54 -15.56 7.50
N LEU A 317 20.75 -16.12 6.31
CA LEU A 317 20.11 -15.71 5.07
C LEU A 317 19.14 -16.82 4.66
N ILE A 318 17.86 -16.66 5.01
CA ILE A 318 16.82 -17.64 4.73
C ILE A 318 16.10 -17.27 3.43
N HIS A 319 16.21 -18.13 2.43
CA HIS A 319 15.56 -17.95 1.14
C HIS A 319 14.14 -18.53 1.19
N VAL A 320 13.15 -17.70 0.88
CA VAL A 320 11.76 -18.14 0.71
C VAL A 320 11.34 -17.88 -0.74
N LEU A 321 10.89 -18.93 -1.40
CA LEU A 321 10.45 -18.94 -2.78
C LEU A 321 8.94 -18.71 -2.85
N PHE A 322 8.48 -17.90 -3.80
CA PHE A 322 7.06 -17.62 -4.02
C PHE A 322 6.79 -17.21 -5.47
N PHE A 323 5.52 -17.14 -5.87
CA PHE A 323 5.10 -16.64 -7.19
C PHE A 323 3.81 -15.79 -7.14
N LYS A 324 3.46 -15.27 -5.95
CA LYS A 324 2.32 -14.37 -5.68
C LYS A 324 2.76 -13.25 -4.73
N ASP A 325 1.89 -12.32 -4.38
CA ASP A 325 2.11 -11.34 -3.31
C ASP A 325 2.41 -12.01 -1.96
N VAL A 326 3.25 -11.37 -1.13
CA VAL A 326 3.74 -12.01 0.10
C VAL A 326 4.04 -11.03 1.24
N ARG A 327 3.86 -11.55 2.45
CA ARG A 327 4.34 -10.96 3.71
C ARG A 327 5.09 -12.05 4.50
N GLY A 328 6.30 -11.73 4.96
CA GLY A 328 7.24 -12.69 5.54
C GLY A 328 7.93 -12.18 6.82
N SER A 329 8.21 -13.09 7.75
CA SER A 329 8.95 -12.83 9.00
C SER A 329 9.72 -14.08 9.46
N ILE A 330 10.38 -14.02 10.61
CA ILE A 330 11.10 -15.14 11.29
C ILE A 330 10.61 -15.30 12.73
#